data_AF-A0A0Q8L2E0-F1
#
_entry.id   AF-A0A0Q8L2E0-F1
#
_cell.length_a   1.000
_cell.length_b   1.000
_cell.length_c   1.000
_cell.angle_alpha   90.00
_cell.angle_beta   90.00
_cell.angle_gamma   90.00
#
_symmetry.space_group_name_H-M   'P 1'
#
loop_
_entity.id
_entity.type
_entity.pdbx_description
1 polymer ?
#
loop_
_entity_poly.entity_id
_entity_poly.type
_entity_poly.pdbx_seq_one_letter_code
_entity_poly.pdbx_strand_id
1 'polypeptide(L)'
;MPAGTRLNLDRVYEKYGSLRIDATAAGIVTPEIRLALDKAEVLADSRSYRFCESCGKPGSLRDKRMLYVTCEDLADGAAALPPDEGGGRLDGIAYEYDDEAGDLVVVRVEREGD
;
A
#
# COMPACT_ATOMS: atom_id res chain seq x y z
N MET A 1 -9.14 1.89 -18.17
CA MET A 1 -10.10 2.99 -17.91
C MET A 1 -11.07 3.09 -19.08
N PRO A 2 -12.39 3.22 -18.85
CA PRO A 2 -13.35 3.48 -19.91
C PRO A 2 -13.02 4.77 -20.69
N ALA A 3 -13.45 4.83 -21.95
CA ALA A 3 -13.32 6.05 -22.74
C ALA A 3 -14.11 7.20 -22.08
N GLY A 4 -13.47 8.37 -21.97
CA GLY A 4 -14.05 9.55 -21.31
C GLY A 4 -13.80 9.64 -19.80
N THR A 5 -13.24 8.60 -19.16
CA THR A 5 -12.75 8.68 -17.78
C THR A 5 -11.37 9.32 -17.75
N ARG A 6 -11.16 10.25 -16.82
CA ARG A 6 -9.83 10.84 -16.55
C ARG A 6 -9.39 10.45 -15.15
N LEU A 7 -8.14 10.03 -15.02
CA LEU A 7 -7.46 9.86 -13.75
C LEU A 7 -6.73 11.15 -13.42
N ASN A 8 -6.99 11.69 -12.23
CA ASN A 8 -6.22 12.78 -11.66
C ASN A 8 -5.32 12.17 -10.58
N LEU A 9 -4.02 12.38 -10.73
CA LEU A 9 -3.07 12.10 -9.66
C LEU A 9 -2.94 13.36 -8.83
N ASP A 10 -3.60 13.39 -7.68
CA ASP A 10 -3.73 14.60 -6.88
C ASP A 10 -2.49 14.81 -6.01
N ARG A 11 -1.99 13.74 -5.39
CA ARG A 11 -0.75 13.78 -4.60
C ARG A 11 0.04 12.49 -4.69
N VAL A 12 1.35 12.64 -4.62
CA VAL A 12 2.32 11.56 -4.34
C VAL A 12 3.21 12.08 -3.23
N TYR A 13 3.18 11.43 -2.07
CA TYR A 13 3.84 11.92 -0.87
C TYR A 13 4.25 10.79 0.06
N GLU A 14 5.27 11.03 0.87
CA GLU A 14 5.67 10.11 1.93
C GLU A 14 4.88 10.41 3.20
N LYS A 15 4.41 9.37 3.89
CA LYS A 15 3.78 9.51 5.21
C LYS A 15 4.04 8.26 6.05
N TYR A 16 4.67 8.47 7.20
CA TYR A 16 5.03 7.40 8.14
C TYR A 16 5.99 6.34 7.56
N GLY A 17 6.89 6.74 6.65
CA GLY A 17 7.85 5.81 6.05
C GLY A 17 7.27 4.97 4.91
N SER A 18 6.14 5.39 4.33
CA SER A 18 5.58 4.78 3.14
C SER A 18 5.11 5.80 2.11
N LEU A 19 5.05 5.34 0.86
CA LEU A 19 4.53 6.08 -0.27
C LEU A 19 3.00 6.08 -0.24
N ARG A 20 2.42 7.27 -0.24
CA ARG A 20 0.99 7.46 -0.42
C ARG A 20 0.70 8.16 -1.73
N ILE A 21 -0.35 7.68 -2.35
CA ILE A 21 -0.89 8.23 -3.58
C ILE A 21 -2.33 8.58 -3.26
N ASP A 22 -2.71 9.82 -3.57
CA ASP A 22 -4.12 10.19 -3.63
C ASP A 22 -4.47 10.40 -5.09
N ALA A 23 -5.47 9.70 -5.57
CA ALA A 23 -5.96 9.81 -6.92
C ALA A 23 -7.49 9.90 -6.96
N THR A 24 -7.99 10.79 -7.81
CA THR A 24 -9.42 10.89 -8.09
C THR A 24 -9.69 10.55 -9.55
N ALA A 25 -10.90 10.08 -9.83
CA ALA A 25 -11.37 9.91 -11.20
C ALA A 25 -12.50 10.90 -11.50
N ALA A 26 -12.53 11.38 -12.75
CA ALA A 26 -13.58 12.24 -13.27
C ALA A 26 -14.22 11.64 -14.53
N GLY A 27 -15.48 12.01 -14.78
CA GLY A 27 -16.29 11.46 -15.88
C GLY A 27 -17.15 10.28 -15.42
N ILE A 28 -17.20 9.22 -16.22
CA ILE A 28 -17.92 8.00 -15.85
C ILE A 28 -17.05 7.21 -14.86
N VAL A 29 -17.41 7.28 -13.58
CA VAL A 29 -16.75 6.57 -12.48
C VAL A 29 -17.76 5.62 -11.86
N THR A 30 -17.62 4.33 -12.16
CA THR A 30 -18.44 3.29 -11.55
C THR A 30 -17.87 2.91 -10.17
N PRO A 31 -18.65 2.24 -9.29
CA PRO A 31 -18.14 1.74 -8.02
C PRO A 31 -16.90 0.86 -8.17
N GLU A 32 -16.84 0.03 -9.22
CA GLU A 32 -15.71 -0.85 -9.49
C GLU A 32 -14.43 -0.07 -9.81
N ILE A 33 -14.54 1.07 -10.51
CA ILE A 33 -13.40 1.94 -10.79
C ILE A 33 -12.91 2.61 -9.51
N ARG A 34 -13.83 3.09 -8.65
CA ARG A 34 -13.46 3.66 -7.35
C ARG A 34 -12.74 2.62 -6.49
N LEU A 35 -13.32 1.43 -6.35
CA LEU A 35 -12.71 0.33 -5.59
C LEU A 35 -11.34 -0.06 -6.13
N ALA A 36 -11.15 -0.08 -7.46
CA ALA A 36 -9.85 -0.36 -8.07
C ALA A 36 -8.82 0.73 -7.75
N LEU A 37 -9.22 2.00 -7.68
CA LEU A 37 -8.34 3.10 -7.27
C LEU A 37 -7.98 2.98 -5.80
N ASP A 38 -8.96 2.81 -4.92
CA ASP A 38 -8.71 2.66 -3.48
C ASP A 38 -7.77 1.46 -3.20
N LYS A 39 -7.96 0.35 -3.92
CA LYS A 39 -7.04 -0.81 -3.87
C LYS A 39 -5.64 -0.45 -4.34
N ALA A 40 -5.51 0.31 -5.43
CA ALA A 40 -4.21 0.69 -5.96
C ALA A 40 -3.44 1.61 -4.99
N GLU A 41 -4.15 2.51 -4.29
CA GLU A 41 -3.56 3.38 -3.26
C GLU A 41 -3.04 2.56 -2.08
N VAL A 42 -3.87 1.66 -1.54
CA VAL A 42 -3.49 0.75 -0.45
C VAL A 42 -2.33 -0.16 -0.87
N LEU A 43 -2.36 -0.67 -2.09
CA LEU A 43 -1.31 -1.53 -2.63
C LEU A 43 0.02 -0.78 -2.78
N ALA A 44 -0.01 0.49 -3.19
CA ALA A 44 1.18 1.34 -3.28
C ALA A 44 1.79 1.60 -1.88
N ASP A 45 0.94 1.89 -0.89
CA ASP A 45 1.35 2.06 0.51
C ASP A 45 2.04 0.78 1.02
N SER A 46 1.34 -0.36 0.97
CA SER A 46 1.86 -1.65 1.43
C SER A 46 3.16 -2.06 0.73
N ARG A 47 3.27 -1.91 -0.59
CA ARG A 47 4.50 -2.25 -1.33
C ARG A 47 5.67 -1.38 -0.92
N SER A 48 5.45 -0.10 -0.67
CA SER A 48 6.55 0.81 -0.35
C SER A 48 7.25 0.49 0.97
N TYR A 49 6.56 -0.15 1.92
CA TYR A 49 7.18 -0.65 3.17
C TYR A 49 8.19 -1.80 2.98
N ARG A 50 8.21 -2.43 1.80
CA ARG A 50 8.97 -3.67 1.53
C ARG A 50 10.22 -3.46 0.69
N PHE A 51 10.41 -2.26 0.15
CA PHE A 51 11.54 -1.96 -0.73
C PHE A 51 12.28 -0.73 -0.26
N CYS A 52 13.61 -0.83 -0.22
CA CYS A 52 14.48 0.27 0.11
C CYS A 52 14.23 1.46 -0.81
N GLU A 53 13.90 2.60 -0.21
CA GLU A 53 13.59 3.82 -0.95
C GLU A 53 14.78 4.35 -1.77
N SER A 54 16.01 4.03 -1.36
CA SER A 54 17.22 4.50 -2.03
C SER A 54 17.70 3.61 -3.18
N CYS A 55 17.44 2.30 -3.13
CA CYS A 55 18.03 1.35 -4.11
C CYS A 55 17.07 0.28 -4.65
N GLY A 56 15.83 0.23 -4.17
CA GLY A 56 14.79 -0.71 -4.64
C GLY A 56 14.99 -2.18 -4.26
N LYS A 57 16.07 -2.53 -3.55
CA LYS A 57 16.24 -3.86 -2.96
C LYS A 57 15.20 -4.11 -1.85
N PRO A 58 14.91 -5.37 -1.48
CA PRO A 58 14.11 -5.67 -0.30
C PRO A 58 14.62 -4.90 0.92
N GLY A 59 13.69 -4.29 1.64
CA GLY A 59 13.95 -3.43 2.78
C GLY A 59 12.84 -3.51 3.80
N SER A 60 13.04 -2.85 4.92
CA SER A 60 12.06 -2.73 5.98
C SER A 60 12.12 -1.33 6.57
N LEU A 61 11.01 -0.92 7.17
CA LEU A 61 10.97 0.28 8.00
C LEU A 61 12.00 0.15 9.11
N ARG A 62 12.77 1.22 9.35
CA ARG A 62 13.82 1.22 10.38
C ARG A 62 13.39 2.01 11.61
N ASP A 63 13.79 1.52 12.78
CA ASP A 63 13.63 2.21 14.06
C ASP A 63 14.61 3.39 14.13
N LYS A 64 14.25 4.48 13.47
CA LYS A 64 15.00 5.75 13.41
C LYS A 64 14.06 6.90 13.76
N ARG A 65 14.65 8.05 14.09
CA ARG A 65 13.91 9.29 14.40
C ARG A 65 13.01 9.75 13.25
N MET A 66 13.37 9.43 12.02
CA MET A 66 12.55 9.61 10.81
C MET A 66 12.21 8.22 10.28
N LEU A 67 10.93 7.98 10.05
CA LEU A 67 10.44 6.72 9.48
C LEU A 67 10.91 6.63 8.03
N TYR A 68 11.73 5.62 7.73
CA TYR A 68 12.35 5.46 6.42
C TYR A 68 12.61 3.97 6.16
N VAL A 69 12.33 3.50 4.94
CA VAL A 69 12.49 2.09 4.56
C VAL A 69 13.84 1.88 3.89
N THR A 70 14.70 1.07 4.49
CA THR A 70 16.03 0.77 3.93
C THR A 70 16.35 -0.72 3.95
N CYS A 71 17.20 -1.12 3.00
CA CYS A 71 17.89 -2.40 3.07
C CYS A 71 18.93 -2.40 4.20
N GLU A 72 19.48 -3.57 4.51
CA GLU A 72 20.46 -3.73 5.59
C GLU A 72 21.74 -2.93 5.33
N ASP A 73 22.21 -2.89 4.08
CA ASP A 73 23.39 -2.12 3.66
C ASP A 73 23.28 -0.62 3.99
N LEU A 74 22.06 -0.08 4.03
CA LEU A 74 21.75 1.34 4.25
C LEU A 74 21.03 1.57 5.59
N ALA A 75 20.97 0.55 6.45
CA ALA A 75 20.29 0.64 7.73
C ALA A 75 21.06 1.52 8.74
N ASP A 76 22.36 1.75 8.54
CA ASP A 76 23.25 2.45 9.48
C ASP A 76 23.15 1.90 10.91
N GLY A 77 22.99 0.59 11.05
CA GLY A 77 22.83 -0.09 12.35
C GLY A 77 21.45 0.03 12.99
N ALA A 78 20.46 0.63 12.33
CA ALA A 78 19.09 0.66 12.84
C ALA A 78 18.36 -0.67 12.66
N ALA A 79 17.68 -1.10 13.72
CA ALA A 79 16.89 -2.31 13.70
C ALA A 79 15.72 -2.22 12.71
N ALA A 80 15.42 -3.34 12.06
CA ALA A 80 14.20 -3.49 11.29
C ALA A 80 12.99 -3.52 12.24
N LEU A 81 11.98 -2.73 11.91
CA LEU A 81 10.65 -2.88 12.49
C LEU A 81 9.87 -3.94 11.72
N PRO A 82 8.91 -4.63 12.37
CA PRO A 82 8.01 -5.51 11.64
C PRO A 82 7.29 -4.72 10.54
N PRO A 83 7.02 -5.36 9.37
CA PRO A 83 6.25 -4.72 8.33
C PRO A 83 4.87 -4.33 8.87
N ASP A 84 4.25 -3.32 8.26
CA ASP A 84 2.81 -3.20 8.43
C ASP A 84 2.15 -4.48 7.88
N GLU A 85 1.11 -4.96 8.55
CA GLU A 85 0.27 -6.04 8.00
C GLU A 85 -0.32 -5.58 6.64
N GLY A 86 -0.44 -4.26 6.45
CA GLY A 86 -0.92 -3.67 5.22
C GLY A 86 -2.41 -3.93 5.03
N GLY A 87 -2.98 -3.35 3.97
CA GLY A 87 -4.39 -3.53 3.66
C GLY A 87 -5.35 -2.64 4.46
N GLY A 88 -6.61 -3.06 4.49
CA GLY A 88 -7.70 -2.25 5.04
C GLY A 88 -9.09 -2.74 4.63
N ARG A 89 -10.13 -2.06 5.10
CA ARG A 89 -11.51 -2.32 4.67
C ARG A 89 -11.91 -1.39 3.54
N LEU A 90 -12.23 -1.95 2.39
CA LEU A 90 -12.73 -1.25 1.21
C LEU A 90 -14.12 -1.80 0.88
N ASP A 91 -15.12 -0.93 0.79
CA ASP A 91 -16.53 -1.30 0.58
C ASP A 91 -17.03 -2.41 1.52
N GLY A 92 -16.55 -2.42 2.77
CA GLY A 92 -16.92 -3.41 3.78
C GLY A 92 -16.19 -4.75 3.68
N ILE A 93 -15.36 -4.96 2.66
CA ILE A 93 -14.52 -6.16 2.48
C ILE A 93 -13.15 -5.89 3.09
N ALA A 94 -12.67 -6.80 3.93
CA ALA A 94 -11.32 -6.74 4.49
C ALA A 94 -10.31 -7.29 3.47
N TYR A 95 -9.25 -6.51 3.25
CA TYR A 95 -8.11 -6.86 2.41
C TYR A 95 -6.83 -6.82 3.25
N GLU A 96 -5.91 -7.72 2.95
CA GLU A 96 -4.55 -7.75 3.48
C GLU A 96 -3.58 -7.86 2.32
N TYR A 97 -2.36 -7.35 2.51
CA TYR A 97 -1.32 -7.49 1.51
C TYR A 97 -0.67 -8.86 1.61
N ASP A 98 -0.67 -9.61 0.51
CA ASP A 98 0.03 -10.88 0.40
C ASP A 98 1.41 -10.67 -0.22
N ASP A 99 2.47 -10.92 0.56
CA ASP A 99 3.85 -10.71 0.13
C ASP A 99 4.27 -11.62 -1.03
N GLU A 100 3.69 -12.82 -1.13
CA GLU A 100 4.03 -13.79 -2.18
C GLU A 100 3.39 -13.42 -3.53
N ALA A 101 2.11 -13.08 -3.54
CA ALA A 101 1.38 -12.59 -4.70
C ALA A 101 1.78 -11.15 -5.06
N GLY A 102 2.26 -10.40 -4.08
CA GLY A 102 2.53 -8.98 -4.17
C GLY A 102 1.27 -8.16 -4.41
N ASP A 103 0.10 -8.60 -3.94
CA ASP A 103 -1.21 -7.99 -4.20
C ASP A 103 -2.11 -8.03 -2.96
N LEU A 104 -3.22 -7.29 -2.99
CA LEU A 104 -4.23 -7.32 -1.95
C LEU A 104 -5.15 -8.53 -2.11
N VAL A 105 -5.19 -9.38 -1.09
CA VAL A 105 -6.07 -10.55 -1.02
C VAL A 105 -7.23 -10.31 -0.05
N VAL A 106 -8.37 -10.94 -0.31
CA VAL A 106 -9.52 -10.85 0.59
C VAL A 106 -9.24 -11.69 1.83
N VAL A 107 -9.35 -11.08 3.01
CA VAL A 107 -9.29 -11.80 4.28
C VAL A 107 -10.58 -12.61 4.44
N ARG A 108 -10.45 -13.94 4.42
CA ARG A 108 -11.58 -14.82 4.75
C ARG A 108 -11.80 -14.75 6.25
N VAL A 109 -12.86 -14.08 6.68
CA VAL A 109 -13.36 -14.26 8.04
C VAL A 109 -13.98 -15.64 8.09
N GLU A 110 -13.32 -16.60 8.74
CA GLU A 110 -14.01 -17.83 9.15
C GLU A 110 -15.21 -17.38 10.01
N ARG A 111 -16.43 -17.63 9.53
CA ARG A 111 -17.61 -17.46 10.38
C ARG A 111 -17.48 -18.48 11.50
N GLU A 112 -17.09 -18.02 12.68
CA GLU A 112 -17.31 -18.77 13.92
C GLU A 112 -18.82 -18.99 14.05
N GLY A 113 -19.24 -20.26 13.91
CA GLY A 113 -20.45 -20.79 14.54
C GLY A 113 -21.76 -20.62 13.76
N ASP A 114 -22.33 -21.79 13.45
CA ASP A 114 -23.75 -22.10 13.21
C ASP A 114 -24.67 -21.60 14.35
#